data_AF-A0A7Y5BI01-F1
#
_entry.id   AF-A0A7Y5BI01-F1
#
_cell.length_a   1.000
_cell.length_b   1.000
_cell.length_c   1.000
_cell.angle_alpha   90.00
_cell.angle_beta   90.00
_cell.angle_gamma   90.00
#
_symmetry.space_group_name_H-M   'P 1'
#
loop_
_entity.id
_entity.type
_entity.pdbx_description
1 polymer ?
#
loop_
_entity_poly.entity_id
_entity_poly.type
_entity_poly.pdbx_seq_one_letter_code
_entity_poly.pdbx_strand_id
1 'polypeptide(L)'
;MVSPTDITFFNLPSKVEGFLASIGRKYYRDVRKERNALNEFMLQRVQPKEVFELVKKLVAVRNHQNNQKDKFWIGATENIYGALAYKNQIETVYDSLFAEEIKKEAEKAAKNWETFLTWAKKSLPPTTANELSSLKIKTLLLHDLDDNNKTIVTNEILVYSCNDTLWRFIEAYFFDSGWKVGRVV
;
A
#
# COMPACT_ATOMS: atom_id res chain seq x y z
N MET A 1 20.22 9.09 13.73
CA MET A 1 20.61 9.17 12.31
C MET A 1 19.34 8.96 11.49
N VAL A 2 18.96 9.92 10.66
CA VAL A 2 17.75 9.83 9.80
C VAL A 2 18.14 9.03 8.55
N SER A 3 17.34 8.03 8.18
CA SER A 3 17.64 7.17 7.02
C SER A 3 17.55 7.99 5.72
N PRO A 4 18.43 7.77 4.72
CA PRO A 4 18.39 8.50 3.45
C PRO A 4 17.06 8.36 2.66
N THR A 5 16.20 7.42 3.04
CA THR A 5 14.85 7.22 2.48
C THR A 5 13.72 7.87 3.27
N ASP A 6 13.98 8.42 4.45
CA ASP A 6 12.93 9.02 5.27
C ASP A 6 12.40 10.30 4.60
N ILE A 7 11.10 10.35 4.37
CA ILE A 7 10.43 11.56 3.92
C ILE A 7 10.31 12.47 5.14
N THR A 8 10.92 13.64 5.03
CA THR A 8 10.90 14.71 6.04
C THR A 8 10.27 15.95 5.42
N PHE A 9 9.77 16.88 6.24
CA PHE A 9 9.26 18.15 5.71
C PHE A 9 10.31 18.93 4.91
N PHE A 10 11.60 18.72 5.20
CA PHE A 10 12.69 19.36 4.48
C PHE A 10 12.87 18.82 3.05
N ASN A 11 12.83 17.49 2.87
CA ASN A 11 13.03 16.87 1.55
C ASN A 11 11.73 16.59 0.78
N LEU A 12 10.56 16.80 1.40
CA LEU A 12 9.25 16.52 0.81
C LEU A 12 9.03 17.21 -0.55
N PRO A 13 9.31 18.52 -0.74
CA PRO A 13 9.17 19.15 -2.05
C PRO A 13 9.97 18.46 -3.15
N SER A 14 11.23 18.11 -2.89
CA SER A 14 12.08 17.39 -3.84
C SER A 14 11.56 15.98 -4.12
N LYS A 15 10.98 15.30 -3.13
CA LYS A 15 10.37 13.97 -3.32
C LYS A 15 9.11 14.05 -4.19
N VAL A 16 8.26 15.06 -3.97
CA VAL A 16 7.08 15.33 -4.81
C VAL A 16 7.50 15.66 -6.23
N GLU A 17 8.50 16.52 -6.40
CA GLU A 17 9.04 16.86 -7.72
C GLU A 17 9.57 15.64 -8.47
N GLY A 18 10.37 14.80 -7.80
CA GLY A 18 10.86 13.54 -8.38
C GLY A 18 9.75 12.57 -8.78
N PHE A 19 8.70 12.45 -7.96
CA PHE A 19 7.51 11.64 -8.28
C PHE A 19 6.76 12.18 -9.51
N LEU A 20 6.51 13.49 -9.59
CA LEU A 20 5.82 14.07 -10.75
C LEU A 20 6.66 13.94 -12.02
N ALA A 21 7.97 14.14 -11.92
CA ALA A 21 8.89 13.96 -13.03
C ALA A 21 8.88 12.52 -13.57
N SER A 22 8.80 11.51 -12.69
CA SER A 22 8.75 10.09 -13.12
C SER A 22 7.49 9.72 -13.90
N ILE A 23 6.41 10.51 -13.76
CA ILE A 23 5.18 10.36 -14.54
C ILE A 23 5.03 11.43 -15.65
N GLY A 24 6.13 12.10 -16.00
CA GLY A 24 6.18 13.08 -17.09
C GLY A 24 5.50 14.42 -16.78
N ARG A 25 5.33 14.77 -15.51
CA ARG A 25 4.67 16.00 -15.05
C ARG A 25 5.66 16.98 -14.46
N LYS A 26 5.33 18.27 -14.61
CA LYS A 26 6.11 19.36 -14.03
C LYS A 26 5.54 19.73 -12.67
N TYR A 27 6.41 19.81 -11.68
CA TYR A 27 6.05 20.33 -10.37
C TYR A 27 5.93 21.86 -10.43
N TYR A 28 4.71 22.36 -10.21
CA TYR A 28 4.49 23.81 -10.13
C TYR A 28 4.82 24.30 -8.71
N ARG A 29 5.82 25.17 -8.60
CA ARG A 29 6.31 25.66 -7.31
C ARG A 29 6.00 27.15 -7.14
N ASP A 30 4.99 27.45 -6.35
CA ASP A 30 4.80 28.78 -5.74
C ASP A 30 5.41 28.73 -4.32
N VAL A 31 6.58 29.34 -4.16
CA VAL A 31 7.38 29.25 -2.92
C VAL A 31 6.59 29.70 -1.69
N ARG A 32 5.76 30.74 -1.82
CA ARG A 32 4.99 31.27 -0.70
C ARG A 32 3.86 30.32 -0.32
N LYS A 33 3.11 29.83 -1.31
CA LYS A 33 1.99 28.90 -1.07
C LYS A 33 2.47 27.56 -0.55
N GLU A 34 3.54 27.01 -1.11
CA GLU A 34 4.12 25.74 -0.67
C GLU A 34 4.66 25.85 0.76
N ARG A 35 5.34 26.95 1.11
CA ARG A 35 5.82 27.16 2.49
C ARG A 35 4.67 27.27 3.48
N ASN A 36 3.62 28.00 3.14
CA ASN A 36 2.43 28.09 3.99
C ASN A 36 1.76 26.73 4.14
N ALA A 37 1.69 25.94 3.07
CA ALA A 37 1.07 24.62 3.11
C ALA A 37 1.86 23.63 3.98
N LEU A 38 3.20 23.63 3.85
CA LEU A 38 4.08 22.84 4.70
C LEU A 38 3.89 23.20 6.19
N ASN A 39 3.88 24.49 6.52
CA ASN A 39 3.66 24.96 7.89
C ASN A 39 2.30 24.50 8.43
N GLU A 40 1.25 24.58 7.62
CA GLU A 40 -0.10 24.15 8.02
C GLU A 40 -0.15 22.65 8.31
N PHE A 41 0.45 21.81 7.46
CA PHE A 41 0.56 20.37 7.74
C PHE A 41 1.35 20.08 9.02
N MET A 42 2.42 20.84 9.28
CA MET A 42 3.18 20.73 10.54
C MET A 42 2.33 21.12 11.75
N LEU A 43 1.54 22.19 11.66
CA LEU A 43 0.62 22.62 12.72
C LEU A 43 -0.46 21.57 13.01
N GLN A 44 -0.98 20.95 11.94
CA GLN A 44 -1.93 19.84 12.02
C GLN A 44 -1.29 18.51 12.46
N ARG A 45 0.03 18.49 12.71
CA ARG A 45 0.82 17.30 13.09
C ARG A 45 0.70 16.13 12.09
N VAL A 46 0.42 16.44 10.82
CA VAL A 46 0.39 15.45 9.74
C VAL A 46 1.83 15.02 9.45
N GLN A 47 2.07 13.72 9.26
CA GLN A 47 3.41 13.24 8.98
C GLN A 47 3.81 13.56 7.53
N PRO A 48 5.10 13.85 7.24
CA PRO A 48 5.54 14.15 5.87
C PRO A 48 5.19 13.05 4.86
N LYS A 49 5.23 11.79 5.29
CA LYS A 49 4.83 10.64 4.47
C LYS A 49 3.35 10.70 4.09
N GLU A 50 2.47 11.09 5.01
CA GLU A 50 1.03 11.24 4.74
C GLU A 50 0.78 12.37 3.74
N VAL A 51 1.52 13.48 3.85
CA VAL A 51 1.44 14.58 2.87
C VAL A 51 1.87 14.10 1.48
N PHE A 52 2.95 13.32 1.40
CA PHE A 52 3.40 12.75 0.13
C PHE A 52 2.35 11.82 -0.50
N GLU A 53 1.75 10.93 0.30
CA GLU A 53 0.66 10.06 -0.16
C GLU A 53 -0.57 10.87 -0.59
N LEU A 54 -0.91 11.96 0.09
CA LEU A 54 -2.01 12.84 -0.29
C LEU A 54 -1.79 13.47 -1.68
N VAL A 55 -0.56 13.87 -2.01
CA VAL A 55 -0.22 14.36 -3.36
C VAL A 55 -0.39 13.25 -4.41
N LYS A 56 0.03 12.01 -4.11
CA LYS A 56 -0.20 10.87 -5.01
C LYS A 56 -1.68 10.60 -5.22
N LYS A 57 -2.49 10.62 -4.14
CA LYS A 57 -3.94 10.47 -4.21
C LYS A 57 -4.56 11.56 -5.09
N LEU A 58 -4.13 12.82 -4.96
CA LEU A 58 -4.58 13.91 -5.83
C LEU A 58 -4.30 13.61 -7.31
N VAL A 59 -3.08 13.19 -7.64
CA VAL A 59 -2.72 12.81 -9.01
C VAL A 59 -3.59 11.66 -9.51
N ALA A 60 -3.80 10.61 -8.70
CA ALA A 60 -4.63 9.47 -9.05
C ALA A 60 -6.09 9.87 -9.30
N VAL A 61 -6.67 10.68 -8.41
CA VAL A 61 -8.04 11.21 -8.55
C VAL A 61 -8.19 12.02 -9.84
N ARG A 62 -7.23 12.89 -10.17
CA ARG A 62 -7.27 13.68 -11.41
C ARG A 62 -7.16 12.82 -12.67
N ASN A 63 -6.40 11.73 -12.59
CA ASN A 63 -6.15 10.84 -13.71
C ASN A 63 -7.24 9.78 -13.89
N HIS A 64 -8.11 9.60 -12.91
CA HIS A 64 -9.21 8.65 -13.01
C HIS A 64 -10.17 9.05 -14.13
N GLN A 65 -10.60 8.08 -14.94
CA GLN A 65 -11.40 8.33 -16.16
C GLN A 65 -12.66 9.18 -15.91
N ASN A 66 -13.29 9.00 -14.74
CA ASN A 66 -14.48 9.75 -14.33
C ASN A 66 -14.21 11.24 -14.04
N ASN A 67 -12.96 11.61 -13.75
CA ASN A 67 -12.59 12.94 -13.26
C ASN A 67 -11.72 13.74 -14.24
N GLN A 68 -11.18 13.11 -15.28
CA GLN A 68 -10.30 13.78 -16.25
C GLN A 68 -10.92 15.01 -16.94
N LYS A 69 -12.26 15.03 -17.05
CA LYS A 69 -13.02 16.14 -17.66
C LYS A 69 -13.67 17.07 -16.65
N ASP A 70 -13.55 16.78 -15.36
CA ASP A 70 -14.15 17.59 -14.30
C ASP A 70 -13.32 18.87 -14.10
N LYS A 71 -13.97 20.02 -14.25
CA LYS A 71 -13.33 21.34 -14.11
C LYS A 71 -12.74 21.55 -12.71
N PHE A 72 -13.36 20.99 -11.68
CA PHE A 72 -12.85 21.04 -10.31
C PHE A 72 -11.47 20.38 -10.23
N TRP A 73 -11.36 19.13 -10.72
CA TRP A 73 -10.12 18.38 -10.70
C TRP A 73 -9.09 18.92 -11.69
N ILE A 74 -9.50 19.44 -12.84
CA ILE A 74 -8.59 20.12 -13.78
C ILE A 74 -7.92 21.34 -13.13
N GLY A 75 -8.65 22.11 -12.31
CA GLY A 75 -8.11 23.28 -11.62
C GLY A 75 -7.21 22.96 -10.42
N ALA A 76 -7.26 21.75 -9.88
CA ALA A 76 -6.50 21.36 -8.70
C ALA A 76 -5.00 21.20 -9.03
N THR A 77 -4.14 22.02 -8.44
CA THR A 77 -2.69 22.00 -8.71
C THR A 77 -2.02 20.77 -8.08
N GLU A 78 -1.20 20.03 -8.84
CA GLU A 78 -0.46 18.86 -8.35
C GLU A 78 0.81 19.25 -7.59
N ASN A 79 0.63 19.76 -6.38
CA ASN A 79 1.71 20.10 -5.45
C ASN A 79 1.23 20.01 -3.99
N ILE A 80 2.10 20.39 -3.04
CA ILE A 80 1.79 20.29 -1.61
C ILE A 80 0.67 21.26 -1.23
N TYR A 81 0.66 22.46 -1.83
CA TYR A 81 -0.41 23.43 -1.65
C TYR A 81 -1.76 22.91 -2.13
N GLY A 82 -1.83 22.31 -3.31
CA GLY A 82 -3.07 21.72 -3.83
C GLY A 82 -3.54 20.54 -2.98
N ALA A 83 -2.62 19.69 -2.52
CA ALA A 83 -2.94 18.62 -1.58
C ALA A 83 -3.55 19.16 -0.28
N LEU A 84 -3.03 20.25 0.27
CA LEU A 84 -3.63 20.90 1.44
C LEU A 84 -5.02 21.48 1.13
N ALA A 85 -5.13 22.24 0.04
CA ALA A 85 -6.36 22.97 -0.30
C ALA A 85 -7.56 22.05 -0.54
N TYR A 86 -7.31 20.83 -1.02
CA TYR A 86 -8.35 19.86 -1.37
C TYR A 86 -8.29 18.58 -0.52
N LYS A 87 -7.61 18.61 0.64
CA LYS A 87 -7.33 17.42 1.46
C LYS A 87 -8.54 16.50 1.64
N ASN A 88 -9.64 17.04 2.16
CA ASN A 88 -10.84 16.25 2.47
C ASN A 88 -11.53 15.72 1.20
N GLN A 89 -11.57 16.51 0.13
CA GLN A 89 -12.14 16.10 -1.15
C GLN A 89 -11.31 15.00 -1.81
N ILE A 90 -9.98 15.11 -1.74
CA ILE A 90 -9.06 14.09 -2.24
C ILE A 90 -9.32 12.78 -1.52
N GLU A 91 -9.33 12.77 -0.19
CA GLU A 91 -9.57 11.56 0.62
C GLU A 91 -10.92 10.93 0.28
N THR A 92 -11.99 11.72 0.31
CA THR A 92 -13.36 11.23 0.06
C THR A 92 -13.51 10.63 -1.34
N VAL A 93 -13.00 11.33 -2.37
CA VAL A 93 -13.16 10.89 -3.76
C VAL A 93 -12.20 9.75 -4.09
N TYR A 94 -10.98 9.76 -3.54
CA TYR A 94 -10.06 8.64 -3.70
C TYR A 94 -10.65 7.36 -3.12
N ASP A 95 -11.14 7.41 -1.88
CA ASP A 95 -11.70 6.23 -1.22
C ASP A 95 -12.96 5.73 -1.94
N SER A 96 -13.75 6.61 -2.54
CA SER A 96 -14.90 6.23 -3.36
C SER A 96 -14.52 5.63 -4.72
N LEU A 97 -13.49 6.15 -5.39
CA LEU A 97 -13.11 5.70 -6.73
C LEU A 97 -12.31 4.40 -6.71
N PHE A 98 -11.48 4.23 -5.69
CA PHE A 98 -10.57 3.09 -5.55
C PHE A 98 -11.03 2.13 -4.44
N ALA A 99 -12.31 2.16 -4.05
CA ALA A 99 -12.86 1.37 -2.95
C ALA A 99 -12.59 -0.13 -3.12
N GLU A 100 -12.75 -0.65 -4.33
CA GLU A 100 -12.54 -2.06 -4.64
C GLU A 100 -11.06 -2.44 -4.61
N GLU A 101 -10.18 -1.59 -5.11
CA GLU A 101 -8.73 -1.78 -5.04
C GLU A 101 -8.24 -1.75 -3.59
N ILE A 102 -8.69 -0.75 -2.81
CA ILE A 102 -8.38 -0.63 -1.38
C ILE A 102 -8.87 -1.87 -0.63
N LYS A 103 -10.09 -2.33 -0.93
CA LYS A 103 -10.65 -3.54 -0.34
C LYS A 103 -9.83 -4.78 -0.68
N LYS A 104 -9.43 -4.94 -1.95
CA LYS A 104 -8.56 -6.05 -2.37
C LYS A 104 -7.19 -6.00 -1.70
N GLU A 105 -6.58 -4.82 -1.58
CA GLU A 105 -5.32 -4.66 -0.87
C GLU A 105 -5.47 -4.98 0.63
N ALA A 106 -6.57 -4.54 1.26
CA ALA A 106 -6.87 -4.87 2.65
C ALA A 106 -7.12 -6.37 2.84
N GLU A 107 -7.87 -7.02 1.93
CA GLU A 107 -8.09 -8.46 1.94
C GLU A 107 -6.77 -9.23 1.77
N LYS A 108 -5.89 -8.77 0.88
CA LYS A 108 -4.53 -9.33 0.73
C LYS A 108 -3.69 -9.16 1.98
N ALA A 109 -3.70 -7.97 2.58
CA ALA A 109 -2.99 -7.69 3.83
C ALA A 109 -3.54 -8.51 5.01
N ALA A 110 -4.83 -8.86 4.97
CA ALA A 110 -5.49 -9.69 5.98
C ALA A 110 -5.28 -11.20 5.77
N LYS A 111 -4.79 -11.64 4.60
CA LYS A 111 -4.46 -13.05 4.35
C LYS A 111 -3.40 -13.50 5.36
N ASN A 112 -3.69 -14.59 6.04
CA ASN A 112 -2.86 -15.26 7.03
C ASN A 112 -3.30 -16.73 7.13
N TRP A 113 -2.64 -17.52 7.98
CA TRP A 113 -2.99 -18.94 8.11
C TRP A 113 -4.43 -19.17 8.62
N GLU A 114 -4.93 -18.35 9.54
CA GLU A 114 -6.28 -18.51 10.11
C GLU A 114 -7.38 -18.23 9.07
N THR A 115 -7.20 -17.18 8.27
CA THR A 115 -8.08 -16.84 7.16
C THR A 115 -8.00 -17.87 6.04
N PHE A 116 -6.82 -18.45 5.78
CA PHE A 116 -6.66 -19.60 4.89
C PHE A 116 -7.48 -20.81 5.36
N LEU A 117 -7.38 -21.20 6.63
CA LEU A 117 -8.14 -22.34 7.17
C LEU A 117 -9.65 -22.07 7.12
N THR A 118 -10.08 -20.83 7.35
CA THR A 118 -11.48 -20.42 7.24
C THR A 118 -11.97 -20.54 5.79
N TRP A 119 -11.18 -20.07 4.84
CA TRP A 119 -11.46 -20.23 3.42
C TRP A 119 -11.52 -21.72 3.02
N ALA A 120 -10.56 -22.52 3.49
CA ALA A 120 -10.46 -23.95 3.18
C ALA A 120 -11.71 -24.71 3.65
N LYS A 121 -12.18 -24.44 4.87
CA LYS A 121 -13.41 -25.04 5.42
C LYS A 121 -14.66 -24.69 4.61
N LYS A 122 -14.70 -23.50 4.00
CA LYS A 122 -15.83 -23.05 3.17
C LYS A 122 -15.77 -23.57 1.74
N SER A 123 -14.57 -23.73 1.19
CA SER A 123 -14.37 -23.87 -0.26
C SER A 123 -13.88 -25.24 -0.70
N LEU A 124 -13.37 -26.07 0.22
CA LEU A 124 -12.81 -27.39 -0.07
C LEU A 124 -13.65 -28.51 0.54
N PRO A 125 -13.51 -29.76 0.04
CA PRO A 125 -14.13 -30.92 0.67
C PRO A 125 -13.74 -31.03 2.16
N PRO A 126 -14.65 -31.49 3.04
CA PRO A 126 -14.39 -31.57 4.48
C PRO A 126 -13.13 -32.37 4.84
N THR A 127 -12.84 -33.46 4.10
CA THR A 127 -11.63 -34.27 4.27
C THR A 127 -10.37 -33.44 4.05
N THR A 128 -10.28 -32.75 2.92
CA THR A 128 -9.14 -31.86 2.58
C THR A 128 -9.01 -30.70 3.56
N ALA A 129 -10.12 -30.08 3.97
CA ALA A 129 -10.09 -28.98 4.94
C ALA A 129 -9.61 -29.43 6.33
N ASN A 130 -9.99 -30.64 6.76
CA ASN A 130 -9.52 -31.23 8.01
C ASN A 130 -8.04 -31.57 7.95
N GLU A 131 -7.57 -32.15 6.84
CA GLU A 131 -6.14 -32.41 6.62
C GLU A 131 -5.32 -31.11 6.69
N LEU A 132 -5.75 -30.04 5.99
CA LEU A 132 -5.09 -28.72 6.07
C LEU A 132 -5.04 -28.16 7.49
N SER A 133 -6.13 -28.31 8.25
CA SER A 133 -6.20 -27.85 9.65
C SER A 133 -5.29 -28.64 10.59
N SER A 134 -4.93 -29.87 10.22
CA SER A 134 -4.04 -30.74 11.00
C SER A 134 -2.55 -30.53 10.71
N LEU A 135 -2.21 -29.74 9.69
CA LEU A 135 -0.82 -29.50 9.31
C LEU A 135 -0.07 -28.76 10.42
N LYS A 136 1.14 -29.24 10.72
CA LYS A 136 2.06 -28.54 11.59
C LYS A 136 2.68 -27.38 10.81
N ILE A 137 2.51 -26.17 11.32
CA ILE A 137 3.09 -24.97 10.71
C ILE A 137 3.90 -24.16 11.72
N LYS A 138 4.77 -23.29 11.19
CA LYS A 138 5.45 -22.25 11.96
C LYS A 138 5.36 -20.94 11.19
N THR A 139 4.90 -19.89 11.87
CA THR A 139 4.87 -18.53 11.33
C THR A 139 6.08 -17.75 11.82
N LEU A 140 6.74 -17.03 10.92
CA LEU A 140 7.93 -16.24 11.19
C LEU A 140 7.74 -14.83 10.63
N LEU A 141 8.41 -13.86 11.25
CA LEU A 141 8.48 -12.49 10.77
C LEU A 141 9.93 -12.24 10.36
N LEU A 142 10.15 -12.12 9.06
CA LEU A 142 11.47 -11.95 8.46
C LEU A 142 11.74 -10.46 8.25
N HIS A 143 12.98 -10.07 8.52
CA HIS A 143 13.51 -8.74 8.21
C HIS A 143 14.54 -8.90 7.09
N ASP A 144 14.12 -8.65 5.87
CA ASP A 144 14.99 -8.67 4.69
C ASP A 144 15.37 -7.24 4.29
N LEU A 145 16.38 -7.08 3.44
CA LEU A 145 16.70 -5.83 2.77
C LEU A 145 16.27 -5.91 1.31
N ASP A 146 15.61 -4.88 0.81
CA ASP A 146 15.34 -4.72 -0.62
C ASP A 146 16.59 -4.28 -1.40
N ASP A 147 16.47 -4.22 -2.73
CA ASP A 147 17.55 -3.79 -3.63
C ASP A 147 18.05 -2.35 -3.36
N ASN A 148 17.33 -1.57 -2.54
CA ASN A 148 17.68 -0.22 -2.12
C ASN A 148 18.15 -0.16 -0.65
N ASN A 149 18.53 -1.30 -0.05
CA ASN A 149 18.91 -1.44 1.36
C ASN A 149 17.81 -1.01 2.35
N LYS A 150 16.54 -1.07 1.96
CA LYS A 150 15.41 -0.80 2.86
C LYS A 150 14.98 -2.09 3.55
N THR A 151 14.80 -2.04 4.87
CA THR A 151 14.24 -3.17 5.61
C THR A 151 12.80 -3.44 5.17
N ILE A 152 12.55 -4.61 4.59
CA ILE A 152 11.23 -5.17 4.33
C ILE A 152 10.92 -6.17 5.44
N VAL A 153 9.75 -6.01 6.06
CA VAL A 153 9.19 -7.01 6.96
C VAL A 153 8.28 -7.92 6.16
N THR A 154 8.59 -9.21 6.12
CA THR A 154 7.81 -10.21 5.39
C THR A 154 7.36 -11.30 6.34
N ASN A 155 6.09 -11.68 6.29
CA ASN A 155 5.63 -12.86 7.03
C ASN A 155 5.97 -14.12 6.24
N GLU A 156 6.48 -15.14 6.93
CA GLU A 156 6.76 -16.46 6.36
C GLU A 156 5.97 -17.54 7.08
N ILE A 157 5.41 -18.49 6.31
CA ILE A 157 4.82 -19.73 6.83
C ILE A 157 5.67 -20.91 6.39
N LEU A 158 6.15 -21.68 7.36
CA LEU A 158 6.80 -22.97 7.13
C LEU A 158 5.79 -24.09 7.40
N VAL A 159 5.53 -24.92 6.39
CA VAL A 159 4.59 -26.05 6.47
C VAL A 159 5.38 -27.36 6.51
N TYR A 160 5.22 -28.13 7.59
CA TYR A 160 5.92 -29.39 7.80
C TYR A 160 5.12 -30.56 7.25
N SER A 161 5.78 -31.46 6.51
CA SER A 161 5.21 -32.74 6.07
C SER A 161 3.86 -32.60 5.35
N CYS A 162 3.79 -31.68 4.39
CA CYS A 162 2.63 -31.47 3.52
C CYS A 162 2.70 -32.38 2.29
N ASN A 163 1.58 -32.87 1.77
CA ASN A 163 1.53 -33.55 0.47
C ASN A 163 1.37 -32.53 -0.68
N ASP A 164 1.61 -32.95 -1.92
CA ASP A 164 1.63 -32.03 -3.08
C ASP A 164 0.26 -31.40 -3.37
N THR A 165 -0.83 -32.14 -3.14
CA THR A 165 -2.18 -31.64 -3.36
C THR A 165 -2.52 -30.51 -2.39
N LEU A 166 -2.23 -30.72 -1.09
CA LEU A 166 -2.42 -29.70 -0.06
C LEU A 166 -1.50 -28.50 -0.29
N TRP A 167 -0.25 -28.77 -0.70
CA TRP A 167 0.72 -27.72 -1.01
C TRP A 167 0.22 -26.78 -2.10
N ARG A 168 -0.40 -27.31 -3.17
CA ARG A 168 -0.98 -26.49 -4.24
C ARG A 168 -2.06 -25.52 -3.76
N PHE A 169 -2.89 -25.92 -2.80
CA PHE A 169 -3.91 -25.03 -2.23
C PHE A 169 -3.28 -23.91 -1.40
N ILE A 170 -2.26 -24.25 -0.61
CA ILE A 170 -1.52 -23.28 0.21
C ILE A 170 -0.82 -22.28 -0.71
N GLU A 171 -0.04 -22.76 -1.68
CA GLU A 171 0.69 -21.93 -2.64
C GLU A 171 -0.26 -21.01 -3.42
N ALA A 172 -1.36 -21.55 -3.94
CA ALA A 172 -2.35 -20.76 -4.68
C ALA A 172 -3.01 -19.67 -3.82
N TYR A 173 -3.29 -19.94 -2.54
CA TYR A 173 -3.92 -18.96 -1.66
C TYR A 173 -2.99 -17.80 -1.29
N PHE A 174 -1.72 -18.11 -1.04
CA PHE A 174 -0.70 -17.14 -0.61
C PHE A 174 0.09 -16.50 -1.76
N PHE A 175 -0.07 -16.96 -3.01
CA PHE A 175 0.67 -16.47 -4.17
C PHE A 175 0.72 -14.94 -4.31
N ASP A 176 -0.39 -14.25 -4.00
CA ASP A 176 -0.50 -12.79 -4.11
C ASP A 176 -0.71 -12.08 -2.76
N SER A 177 -0.47 -12.78 -1.64
CA SER A 177 -0.65 -12.23 -0.29
C SER A 177 0.56 -11.44 0.21
N GLY A 178 1.71 -11.56 -0.45
CA GLY A 178 2.98 -11.03 0.04
C GLY A 178 3.62 -11.86 1.15
N TRP A 179 3.08 -13.03 1.48
CA TRP A 179 3.69 -13.97 2.41
C TRP A 179 4.69 -14.87 1.69
N LYS A 180 5.83 -15.16 2.31
CA LYS A 180 6.70 -16.26 1.89
C LYS A 180 6.11 -17.57 2.43
N VAL A 181 6.08 -18.61 1.61
CA VAL A 181 5.64 -19.93 2.06
C VAL A 181 6.71 -20.95 1.72
N GLY A 182 7.20 -21.65 2.74
CA GLY A 182 8.21 -22.70 2.62
C GLY A 182 7.65 -24.06 3.00
N ARG A 183 8.03 -25.10 2.25
CA ARG A 183 7.74 -26.49 2.59
C ARG A 183 8.96 -27.10 3.27
N VAL A 184 8.77 -27.64 4.47
CA VAL A 184 9.81 -28.37 5.18
C VAL A 184 9.55 -29.87 4.97
N VAL A 185 10.45 -30.50 4.22
CA VAL A 185 10.42 -31.94 3.88
C VAL A 185 11.11 -32.73 4.98
#